data_AF-A0A2E4N8Y5-F1
#
_entry.id   AF-A0A2E4N8Y5-F1
#
_cell.length_a   1.000
_cell.length_b   1.000
_cell.length_c   1.000
_cell.angle_alpha   90.00
_cell.angle_beta   90.00
_cell.angle_gamma   90.00
#
_symmetry.space_group_name_H-M   'P 1'
#
loop_
_entity.id
_entity.type
_entity.pdbx_description
1 polymer ?
#
loop_
_entity_poly.entity_id
_entity_poly.type
_entity_poly.pdbx_seq_one_letter_code
_entity_poly.pdbx_strand_id
1 'polypeptide(L)'
;MLKNTPKIVLIFLVAIILIVHSSAEEQKKFYDPVVKKLEGWSIKVDPKLLEKEHEKFKLEVFNALANHLQRIKYILPDERVKELQQLPIWLD
;
A
#
# COMPACT_ATOMS: atom_id res chain seq x y z
N MET A 1 -4.02 54.68 24.44
CA MET A 1 -3.13 54.32 23.33
C MET A 1 -3.25 52.84 22.90
N LEU A 2 -4.41 52.19 23.09
CA LEU A 2 -4.68 50.80 22.66
C LEU A 2 -5.92 50.77 21.75
N LYS A 3 -5.78 51.10 20.46
CA LYS A 3 -6.87 50.95 19.46
C LYS A 3 -6.68 49.74 18.54
N ASN A 4 -5.55 49.04 18.66
CA ASN A 4 -5.13 47.99 17.70
C ASN A 4 -5.16 46.58 18.28
N THR A 5 -5.52 46.41 19.56
CA THR A 5 -5.63 45.11 20.23
C THR A 5 -6.52 44.10 19.50
N PRO A 6 -7.73 44.45 18.96
CA PRO A 6 -8.53 43.46 18.24
C PRO A 6 -7.91 43.04 16.90
N LYS A 7 -7.17 43.94 16.24
CA LYS A 7 -6.48 43.64 14.97
C LYS A 7 -5.29 42.71 15.17
N ILE A 8 -4.54 42.89 16.25
CA ILE A 8 -3.42 42.02 16.60
C ILE A 8 -3.92 40.60 16.91
N VAL A 9 -5.00 40.48 17.70
CA VAL A 9 -5.62 39.18 17.99
C VAL A 9 -6.12 38.49 16.71
N LEU A 10 -6.73 39.24 15.79
CA LEU A 10 -7.18 38.71 14.51
C LEU A 10 -6.02 38.21 13.64
N ILE A 11 -4.90 38.95 13.59
CA ILE A 11 -3.70 38.55 12.83
C ILE A 11 -3.09 37.28 13.42
N PHE A 12 -3.01 37.17 14.75
CA PHE A 12 -2.54 35.96 15.41
C PHE A 12 -3.46 34.76 15.13
N LEU A 13 -4.78 34.96 15.13
CA LEU A 13 -5.75 33.91 14.82
C LEU A 13 -5.58 33.39 13.37
N VAL A 14 -5.41 34.30 12.41
CA VAL A 14 -5.19 33.95 10.99
C VAL A 14 -3.85 33.25 10.79
N ALA A 15 -2.80 33.69 11.48
CA ALA A 15 -1.48 33.06 11.42
C ALA A 15 -1.53 31.60 11.94
N ILE A 16 -2.27 31.34 13.02
CA ILE A 16 -2.45 29.99 13.56
C ILE A 16 -3.20 29.08 12.56
N ILE A 17 -4.24 29.60 11.90
CA ILE A 17 -5.01 28.83 10.91
C ILE A 17 -4.14 28.43 9.70
N LEU A 18 -3.26 29.32 9.24
CA LEU A 18 -2.34 29.05 8.13
C LEU A 18 -1.30 27.98 8.48
N ILE A 19 -0.80 27.97 9.71
CA ILE A 19 0.17 26.97 10.18
C ILE A 19 -0.48 25.57 10.25
N VAL A 20 -1.74 25.48 10.69
CA VAL A 20 -2.48 24.20 10.76
C VAL A 20 -2.75 23.60 9.37
N HIS A 21 -3.04 24.43 8.36
CA HIS A 21 -3.27 23.94 6.99
C HIS A 21 -2.00 23.41 6.30
N SER A 22 -0.83 23.95 6.64
CA SER A 22 0.46 23.54 6.06
C SER A 22 0.94 22.17 6.53
N SER A 23 0.40 21.63 7.62
CA SER A 23 0.91 20.41 8.27
C SER A 23 0.03 19.17 8.07
N ALA A 24 -0.99 19.25 7.21
CA ALA A 24 -1.82 18.10 6.89
C ALA A 24 -1.09 17.17 5.92
N GLU A 25 -0.15 16.36 6.42
CA GLU A 25 0.36 15.21 5.68
C GLU A 25 -0.80 14.25 5.38
N GLU A 26 -0.99 13.95 4.10
CA GLU A 26 -2.03 13.05 3.64
C GLU A 26 -1.76 11.65 4.22
N GLN A 27 -2.60 11.20 5.16
CA GLN A 27 -2.43 9.87 5.76
C GLN A 27 -2.44 8.81 4.65
N LYS A 28 -1.36 8.03 4.56
CA LYS A 28 -1.21 6.96 3.58
C LYS A 28 -2.35 5.96 3.79
N LYS A 29 -3.36 6.00 2.92
CA LYS A 29 -4.48 5.06 2.95
C LYS A 29 -3.95 3.68 2.59
N PHE A 30 -3.94 2.77 3.57
CA PHE A 30 -3.72 1.35 3.33
C PHE A 30 -5.03 0.75 2.87
N TYR A 31 -5.03 0.25 1.64
CA TYR A 31 -6.20 -0.43 1.08
C TYR A 31 -6.26 -1.87 1.56
N ASP A 32 -7.48 -2.42 1.67
CA ASP A 32 -7.65 -3.84 1.93
C ASP A 32 -7.16 -4.64 0.70
N PRO A 33 -6.22 -5.59 0.88
CA PRO A 33 -5.66 -6.32 -0.24
C PRO A 33 -6.68 -7.29 -0.85
N VAL A 34 -6.63 -7.43 -2.17
CA VAL A 34 -7.43 -8.42 -2.89
C VAL A 34 -6.74 -9.78 -2.80
N VAL A 35 -7.41 -10.75 -2.19
CA VAL A 35 -6.88 -12.12 -2.06
C VAL A 35 -7.06 -12.89 -3.36
N LYS A 36 -5.97 -13.50 -3.85
CA LYS A 36 -5.96 -14.40 -5.02
C LYS A 36 -5.15 -15.67 -4.72
N LYS A 37 -5.28 -16.67 -5.59
CA LYS A 37 -4.47 -17.89 -5.55
C LYS A 37 -3.47 -17.91 -6.71
N LEU A 38 -2.23 -18.27 -6.42
CA LEU A 38 -1.17 -18.42 -7.43
C LEU A 38 -0.25 -19.58 -7.02
N GLU A 39 -0.11 -20.57 -7.89
CA GLU A 39 0.75 -21.76 -7.66
C GLU A 39 0.48 -22.52 -6.35
N GLY A 40 -0.70 -22.36 -5.76
CA GLY A 40 -1.10 -22.95 -4.47
C GLY A 40 -0.93 -22.01 -3.26
N TRP A 41 -0.23 -20.89 -3.42
CA TRP A 41 -0.14 -19.84 -2.40
C TRP A 41 -1.36 -18.93 -2.41
N SER A 42 -1.67 -18.37 -1.25
CA SER A 42 -2.53 -17.19 -1.14
C SER A 42 -1.70 -15.93 -1.35
N ILE A 43 -2.07 -15.11 -2.32
CA ILE A 43 -1.44 -13.80 -2.54
C ILE A 43 -2.43 -12.69 -2.14
N LYS A 44 -1.93 -11.65 -1.48
CA LYS A 44 -2.65 -10.45 -1.06
C LYS A 44 -2.15 -9.29 -1.91
N VAL A 45 -2.99 -8.80 -2.80
CA VAL A 45 -2.58 -7.85 -3.85
C VAL A 45 -3.11 -6.46 -3.54
N ASP A 46 -2.25 -5.45 -3.54
CA ASP A 46 -2.68 -4.05 -3.46
C ASP A 46 -3.67 -3.76 -4.61
N PRO A 47 -4.88 -3.24 -4.33
CA PRO A 47 -5.84 -2.88 -5.35
C PRO A 47 -5.28 -1.96 -6.45
N LYS A 48 -4.30 -1.12 -6.14
CA LYS A 48 -3.64 -0.25 -7.12
C LYS A 48 -2.95 -1.04 -8.21
N LEU A 49 -2.28 -2.15 -7.87
CA LEU A 49 -1.64 -3.01 -8.88
C LEU A 49 -2.66 -3.62 -9.86
N LEU A 50 -3.93 -3.68 -9.47
CA LEU A 50 -5.02 -4.22 -10.29
C LEU A 50 -5.68 -3.17 -11.19
N GLU A 51 -5.32 -1.89 -11.07
CA GLU A 51 -5.83 -0.82 -11.92
C GLU A 51 -5.44 -1.02 -13.39
N LYS A 52 -6.29 -0.55 -14.31
CA LYS A 52 -6.07 -0.73 -15.76
C LYS A 52 -4.78 -0.10 -16.26
N GLU A 53 -4.38 1.02 -15.65
CA GLU A 53 -3.14 1.75 -15.97
C GLU A 53 -1.89 0.91 -15.75
N HIS A 54 -1.97 -0.12 -14.90
CA HIS A 54 -0.87 -1.01 -14.56
C HIS A 54 -0.97 -2.40 -15.20
N GLU A 55 -1.82 -2.60 -16.21
CA GLU A 55 -2.11 -3.94 -16.75
C GLU A 55 -0.84 -4.72 -17.18
N LYS A 56 0.07 -4.05 -17.91
CA LYS A 56 1.33 -4.66 -18.34
C LYS A 56 2.23 -5.02 -17.14
N PHE A 57 2.40 -4.08 -16.21
CA PHE A 57 3.24 -4.26 -15.03
C PHE A 57 2.69 -5.37 -14.12
N LYS A 58 1.37 -5.38 -13.90
CA LYS A 58 0.64 -6.45 -13.21
C LYS A 58 0.94 -7.81 -13.84
N LEU A 59 0.86 -7.93 -15.17
CA LEU A 59 1.14 -9.20 -15.84
C LEU A 59 2.59 -9.66 -15.61
N GLU A 60 3.55 -8.75 -15.73
CA GLU A 60 4.98 -9.04 -15.50
C GLU A 60 5.24 -9.50 -14.05
N VAL A 61 4.66 -8.81 -13.06
CA VAL A 61 4.77 -9.17 -11.63
C VAL A 61 4.18 -10.54 -11.36
N PHE A 62 2.96 -10.81 -11.85
CA PHE A 62 2.30 -12.11 -11.63
C PHE A 62 3.07 -13.25 -12.30
N ASN A 63 3.59 -13.03 -13.51
CA ASN A 63 4.40 -14.02 -14.22
C ASN A 63 5.72 -14.29 -13.49
N ALA A 64 6.41 -13.24 -13.04
CA ALA A 64 7.65 -13.37 -12.29
C ALA A 64 7.45 -14.15 -10.99
N LEU A 65 6.38 -13.82 -10.24
CA LEU A 65 6.04 -14.54 -9.01
C LEU A 65 5.68 -16.00 -9.28
N ALA A 66 4.84 -16.27 -10.28
CA ALA A 66 4.46 -17.63 -10.66
C ALA A 66 5.71 -18.48 -10.98
N ASN A 67 6.59 -17.95 -11.83
CA ASN A 67 7.84 -18.62 -12.18
C ASN A 67 8.73 -18.90 -10.96
N HIS A 68 8.81 -17.97 -10.01
CA HIS A 68 9.57 -18.16 -8.77
C HIS A 68 8.96 -19.28 -7.90
N LEU A 69 7.64 -19.27 -7.72
CA LEU A 69 6.93 -20.27 -6.92
C LEU A 69 6.99 -21.67 -7.54
N GLN A 70 6.95 -21.78 -8.87
CA GLN A 70 7.16 -23.04 -9.58
C GLN A 70 8.54 -23.62 -9.30
N ARG A 71 9.60 -22.79 -9.31
CA ARG A 71 10.96 -23.25 -8.98
C ARG A 71 11.04 -23.78 -7.55
N ILE A 72 10.37 -23.14 -6.59
CA ILE A 72 10.29 -23.65 -5.20
C ILE A 72 9.64 -25.04 -5.18
N LYS A 73 8.53 -25.23 -5.92
CA LYS A 73 7.85 -26.52 -6.03
C LYS A 73 8.75 -27.64 -6.60
N TYR A 74 9.67 -27.30 -7.50
CA TYR A 74 10.57 -28.29 -8.10
C TYR A 74 11.79 -28.64 -7.23
N ILE A 75 12.24 -27.72 -6.37
CA ILE A 75 13.45 -27.90 -5.56
C ILE A 75 13.12 -28.59 -4.23
N LEU A 76 11.95 -28.32 -3.66
CA LEU A 76 11.57 -28.80 -2.33
C LEU A 76 10.64 -30.02 -2.40
N PRO A 77 10.70 -30.92 -1.40
CA PRO A 77 9.70 -31.97 -1.25
C PRO A 77 8.29 -31.41 -1.06
N ASP A 78 7.27 -32.11 -1.59
CA ASP A 78 5.86 -31.67 -1.58
C ASP A 78 5.33 -31.28 -0.19
N GLU A 79 5.75 -32.00 0.86
CA GLU A 79 5.35 -31.72 2.25
C GLU A 79 5.80 -30.32 2.68
N ARG A 80 7.05 -29.95 2.36
CA ARG A 80 7.62 -28.63 2.67
C ARG A 80 6.96 -27.53 1.84
N VAL A 81 6.63 -27.83 0.59
CA VAL A 81 5.87 -26.90 -0.27
C VAL A 81 4.51 -26.60 0.35
N LYS A 82 3.78 -27.62 0.83
CA LYS A 82 2.47 -27.45 1.47
C LYS A 82 2.56 -26.61 2.74
N GLU A 83 3.60 -26.79 3.57
CA GLU A 83 3.86 -25.94 4.73
C GLU A 83 4.07 -24.47 4.30
N LEU A 84 4.91 -24.23 3.29
CA LEU A 84 5.17 -22.87 2.79
C LEU A 84 3.93 -22.22 2.17
N GLN A 85 3.04 -22.99 1.53
CA GLN A 85 1.79 -22.49 0.95
C GLN A 85 0.79 -21.95 1.98
N GLN A 86 0.97 -22.27 3.26
CA GLN A 86 0.17 -21.69 4.35
C GLN A 86 0.52 -20.22 4.62
N LEU A 87 1.70 -19.77 4.20
CA LEU A 87 2.18 -18.41 4.40
C LEU A 87 1.69 -17.51 3.25
N PRO A 88 0.83 -16.49 3.52
CA PRO A 88 0.37 -15.60 2.48
C PRO A 88 1.48 -14.65 2.02
N ILE A 89 1.52 -14.37 0.73
CA ILE A 89 2.48 -13.44 0.11
C ILE A 89 1.78 -12.11 -0.16
N TRP A 90 2.40 -11.01 0.24
CA TRP A 90 1.91 -9.67 -0.08
C TRP A 90 2.57 -9.15 -1.36
N LEU A 91 1.77 -8.53 -2.23
CA LEU A 91 2.20 -7.84 -3.43
C LEU A 91 1.72 -6.39 -3.33
N ASP A 92 2.68 -5.48 -3.20
CA ASP A 92 2.48 -4.03 -3.09
C ASP A 92 2.82 -3.32 -4.41
#